data_AF-A0A4R4EB41-F1
#
_entry.id   AF-A0A4R4EB41-F1
#
_cell.length_a   1.000
_cell.length_b   1.000
_cell.length_c   1.000
_cell.angle_alpha   90.00
_cell.angle_beta   90.00
_cell.angle_gamma   90.00
#
_symmetry.space_group_name_H-M   'P 1'
#
loop_
_entity.id
_entity.type
_entity.pdbx_description
1 polymer ?
#
loop_
_entity_poly.entity_id
_entity_poly.type
_entity_poly.pdbx_seq_one_letter_code
_entity_poly.pdbx_strand_id
1 'polypeptide(L)' 'MRKMVQYLIRNPDIVALVANGQASLVGVSAIQQQALIEVFDNKDIKSA' A
#
# COMPACT_ATOMS: atom_id res chain seq x y z
N MET A 1 -5.96 -7.10 8.45
CA MET A 1 -4.80 -6.50 7.74
C MET A 1 -3.94 -7.49 6.96
N ARG A 2 -3.52 -8.66 7.50
CA ARG A 2 -2.62 -9.60 6.79
C ARG A 2 -3.03 -9.96 5.36
N LYS A 3 -4.32 -10.23 5.12
CA LYS A 3 -4.85 -10.54 3.78
C LYS A 3 -4.73 -9.36 2.80
N MET A 4 -4.92 -8.13 3.28
CA MET A 4 -4.80 -6.92 2.46
C MET A 4 -3.36 -6.66 2.05
N VAL A 5 -2.42 -6.80 2.99
CA VAL A 5 -0.99 -6.68 2.69
C VAL A 5 -0.57 -7.71 1.64
N GLN A 6 -0.99 -8.98 1.80
CA GLN A 6 -0.70 -10.01 0.79
C GLN A 6 -1.36 -9.73 -0.57
N TYR A 7 -2.58 -9.18 -0.56
CA TYR A 7 -3.24 -8.77 -1.79
C TYR A 7 -2.46 -7.66 -2.50
N LEU A 8 -2.01 -6.63 -1.79
CA LEU A 8 -1.23 -5.53 -2.36
C LEU A 8 0.16 -5.98 -2.85
N ILE A 9 0.82 -6.91 -2.15
CA ILE A 9 2.08 -7.53 -2.61
C ILE A 9 1.89 -8.24 -3.96
N ARG A 10 0.75 -8.91 -4.17
CA ARG A 10 0.46 -9.64 -5.40
C ARG A 10 -0.06 -8.75 -6.54
N ASN A 11 -0.52 -7.54 -6.21
CA ASN A 11 -1.14 -6.60 -7.16
C ASN A 11 -0.52 -5.20 -6.97
N PRO A 12 0.75 -4.99 -7.39
CA PRO A 12 1.45 -3.71 -7.20
C PRO A 12 0.84 -2.55 -8.00
N ASP A 13 0.12 -2.84 -9.07
CA ASP A 13 -0.68 -1.88 -9.84
C ASP A 13 -1.77 -1.23 -8.97
N ILE A 14 -2.40 -2.00 -8.09
CA ILE A 14 -3.39 -1.47 -7.15
C ILE A 14 -2.75 -0.48 -6.16
N VAL A 15 -1.51 -0.75 -5.72
CA VAL A 15 -0.79 0.19 -4.85
C VAL A 15 -0.61 1.54 -5.55
N ALA A 16 -0.24 1.54 -6.84
CA ALA A 16 -0.10 2.77 -7.61
C ALA A 16 -1.43 3.52 -7.78
N LEU A 17 -2.53 2.81 -8.01
CA LEU A 17 -3.87 3.42 -8.09
C LEU A 17 -4.28 4.06 -6.76
N VAL A 18 -3.99 3.39 -5.63
CA VAL A 18 -4.28 3.93 -4.30
C VAL A 18 -3.39 5.13 -3.99
N ALA A 19 -2.10 5.09 -4.36
CA ALA A 19 -1.16 6.21 -4.18
C ALA A 19 -1.56 7.45 -5.01
N ASN A 20 -2.08 7.25 -6.22
CA ASN A 20 -2.55 8.32 -7.11
C ASN A 20 -3.97 8.82 -6.76
N GLY A 21 -4.61 8.28 -5.71
CA GLY A 21 -5.98 8.65 -5.33
C GLY A 21 -7.07 8.14 -6.30
N GLN A 22 -6.73 7.20 -7.18
CA GLN A 22 -7.65 6.59 -8.15
C GLN A 22 -8.41 5.39 -7.56
N ALA A 23 -7.98 4.90 -6.38
CA ALA A 23 -8.62 3.84 -5.62
C ALA A 23 -8.48 4.07 -4.10
N SER A 24 -9.31 3.40 -3.30
CA SER A 24 -9.20 3.42 -1.84
C SER A 24 -9.35 2.01 -1.26
N LEU A 25 -8.64 1.75 -0.17
CA LEU A 25 -8.67 0.48 0.54
C LEU A 25 -9.85 0.46 1.52
N VAL A 26 -10.83 -0.38 1.24
CA VAL A 26 -12.01 -0.53 2.11
C VAL A 26 -11.64 -1.21 3.42
N GLY A 27 -12.17 -0.70 4.54
CA GLY A 27 -11.98 -1.30 5.86
C GLY A 27 -10.66 -0.95 6.54
N VAL A 28 -9.96 0.08 6.06
CA VAL A 28 -8.85 0.74 6.77
C VAL A 28 -9.11 2.24 6.88
N SER A 29 -8.57 2.85 7.93
CA SER A 29 -8.60 4.30 8.07
C SER A 29 -7.64 4.97 7.07
N ALA A 30 -7.85 6.27 6.82
CA ALA A 30 -6.95 7.05 5.97
C ALA A 30 -5.48 6.97 6.43
N ILE A 31 -5.25 7.01 7.75
CA ILE A 31 -3.90 6.87 8.35
C ILE A 31 -3.30 5.50 8.03
N GLN A 32 -4.07 4.43 8.15
CA GLN A 32 -3.62 3.08 7.83
C GLN A 32 -3.36 2.91 6.33
N GLN A 33 -4.18 3.51 5.47
CA GLN A 33 -3.96 3.50 4.03
C GLN A 33 -2.63 4.22 3.69
N GLN A 34 -2.38 5.39 4.29
CA GLN A 34 -1.14 6.14 4.11
C GLN A 34 0.09 5.33 4.53
N ALA A 35 0.05 4.72 5.72
CA ALA A 35 1.15 3.88 6.21
C ALA A 35 1.42 2.66 5.30
N LEU A 36 0.38 2.07 4.72
CA LEU A 36 0.55 0.99 3.75
C LEU A 36 1.23 1.49 2.48
N ILE A 37 0.79 2.62 1.91
CA ILE A 37 1.41 3.22 0.73
C ILE A 37 2.90 3.49 1.00
N GLU A 38 3.23 4.13 2.12
CA GLU A 38 4.62 4.45 2.50
C GLU A 38 5.53 3.21 2.59
N VAL A 39 4.99 2.08 3.09
CA VAL A 39 5.75 0.81 3.17
C VAL A 39 6.00 0.22 1.78
N PHE A 40 5.07 0.39 0.82
CA PHE A 40 5.25 -0.11 -0.54
C PHE A 40 6.06 0.85 -1.43
N ASP A 41 6.02 2.15 -1.15
CA ASP A 41 6.72 3.19 -1.91
C ASP A 41 8.19 3.34 -1.49
N ASN A 42 8.52 3.00 -0.24
CA ASN A 42 9.90 2.79 0.20
C ASN A 42 10.50 1.55 -0.47
N LYS A 43 10.95 1.71 -1.72
CA LYS A 43 11.87 0.79 -2.40
C LYS A 43 13.28 0.77 -1.78
N ASP A 44 13.52 1.51 -0.69
CA ASP A 44 14.78 1.53 0.06
C ASP A 44 14.81 0.54 1.24
N ILE A 45 14.31 -0.69 1.05
CA ILE A 45 14.81 -1.84 1.85
C ILE A 45 16.14 -2.32 1.23
N LYS A 46 17.05 -1.38 0.95
CA LYS A 46 18.48 -1.59 0.63
C LYS A 46 19.24 -0.31 0.93
N SER A 47 19.76 -0.20 2.15
CA SER A 47 21.05 0.43 2.51
C SER A 47 21.15 0.46 4.04
N ALA A 48 21.37 -0.71 4.64
CA ALA A 48 22.00 -0.86 5.95
C ALA A 48 23.19 -1.79 5.78
#